data_AF-A0A8T5NUU5-F1
#
_entry.id   AF-A0A8T5NUU5-F1
#
_cell.length_a   1.000
_cell.length_b   1.000
_cell.length_c   1.000
_cell.angle_alpha   90.00
_cell.angle_beta   90.00
_cell.angle_gamma   90.00
#
_symmetry.space_group_name_H-M   'P 1'
#
loop_
_entity.id
_entity.type
_entity.pdbx_description
1 polymer ?
#
loop_
_entity_poly.entity_id
_entity_poly.type
_entity_poly.pdbx_seq_one_letter_code
_entity_poly.pdbx_strand_id
1 'polypeptide(L)'
;GLAQGDLSCRAEATLYVAWASELIGSDIDNSLYLFEKYEEDNVMHNSLLYLAKKDSVYLEKLKTLQKSDSSFNRNVMDTALAIIALKEDSLTYTEEISLATEWLKTKQKDDGSLGTVTETAAALYAAFTVEDIDIVEPIDETEVECGDDYCDFLAGEDEDICPEDCLFDDEVVSSNEICVVNGICESDLGETYENCADDCYCGDGACDDVEDLEGSCPKDCELGDTQKAVCGDGFCEGSEDEYNCPDDCTLATVDEGGTGIGTIVIILLILLIFGGGGYYAYKKGLFSKSNKPAGPFAKSGYNFRPRSPETPSTMKTAKPVIRPPSMPPSMSRSSFDKKDDELAKSLAEARKLLKK
;
A
#
# COMPACT_ATOMS: atom_id res chain seq x y z
N GLY A 1 -23.63 19.11 33.78
CA GLY A 1 -23.69 18.54 32.43
C GLY A 1 -22.48 17.67 32.26
N LEU A 2 -22.58 16.41 32.68
CA LEU A 2 -21.61 15.39 32.32
C LEU A 2 -21.98 14.96 30.91
N ALA A 3 -21.01 15.04 29.99
CA ALA A 3 -21.16 14.54 28.65
C ALA A 3 -21.65 13.09 28.73
N GLN A 4 -22.78 12.79 28.10
CA GLN A 4 -23.07 11.44 27.65
C GLN A 4 -21.97 11.11 26.63
N GLY A 5 -20.85 10.57 27.13
CA GLY A 5 -19.90 9.87 26.31
C GLY A 5 -20.68 8.75 25.65
N ASP A 6 -20.75 8.80 24.33
CA ASP A 6 -21.42 7.84 23.50
C ASP A 6 -20.81 6.46 23.78
N LEU A 7 -21.42 5.72 24.71
CA LEU A 7 -21.18 4.30 25.01
C LEU A 7 -21.75 3.44 23.87
N SER A 8 -21.81 3.97 22.65
CA SER A 8 -22.09 3.18 21.47
C SER A 8 -20.92 2.22 21.31
N CYS A 9 -21.14 0.97 21.74
CA CYS A 9 -20.34 -0.16 21.27
C CYS A 9 -20.19 0.02 19.76
N ARG A 10 -18.95 0.16 19.29
CA ARG A 10 -18.68 0.35 17.87
C ARG A 10 -18.77 -1.02 17.23
N ALA A 11 -19.74 -1.20 16.33
CA ALA A 11 -19.93 -2.44 15.59
C ALA A 11 -18.61 -2.95 14.99
N GLU A 12 -17.82 -2.04 14.43
CA GLU A 12 -16.48 -2.29 13.88
C GLU A 12 -15.53 -2.93 14.89
N ALA A 13 -15.44 -2.39 16.10
CA ALA A 13 -14.56 -2.95 17.13
C ALA A 13 -15.02 -4.35 17.54
N THR A 14 -16.33 -4.58 17.65
CA THR A 14 -16.87 -5.91 17.95
C THR A 14 -16.62 -6.89 16.81
N LEU A 15 -16.61 -6.45 15.55
CA LEU A 15 -16.28 -7.27 14.39
C LEU A 15 -14.82 -7.72 14.39
N TYR A 16 -13.87 -6.80 14.68
CA TYR A 16 -12.47 -7.17 14.84
C TYR A 16 -12.26 -8.15 15.99
N VAL A 17 -12.94 -7.93 17.13
CA VAL A 17 -12.89 -8.87 18.26
C VAL A 17 -13.47 -10.23 17.88
N ALA A 18 -14.55 -10.28 17.10
CA ALA A 18 -15.13 -11.54 16.63
C ALA A 18 -14.17 -12.28 15.70
N TRP A 19 -13.54 -11.60 14.75
CA TRP A 19 -12.51 -12.20 13.90
C TRP A 19 -11.31 -12.69 14.71
N ALA A 20 -10.78 -11.86 15.62
CA ALA A 20 -9.68 -12.27 16.49
C ALA A 20 -10.05 -13.46 17.39
N SER A 21 -11.31 -13.54 17.86
CA SER A 21 -11.82 -14.65 18.66
C SER A 21 -11.84 -15.95 17.85
N GLU A 22 -12.24 -15.88 16.58
CA GLU A 22 -12.20 -17.04 15.66
C GLU A 22 -10.76 -17.52 15.46
N LEU A 23 -9.81 -16.60 15.23
CA LEU A 23 -8.39 -16.95 15.03
C LEU A 23 -7.75 -17.66 16.23
N ILE A 24 -8.19 -17.35 17.46
CA ILE A 24 -7.66 -17.98 18.68
C ILE A 24 -8.53 -19.15 19.18
N GLY A 25 -9.58 -19.53 18.46
CA GLY A 25 -10.51 -20.58 18.87
C GLY A 25 -11.30 -20.27 20.15
N SER A 26 -11.60 -19.00 20.40
CA SER A 26 -12.38 -18.54 21.56
C SER A 26 -13.87 -18.83 21.40
N ASP A 27 -14.55 -19.14 22.52
CA ASP A 27 -15.98 -19.45 22.58
C ASP A 27 -16.89 -18.21 22.73
N ILE A 28 -16.32 -17.00 22.66
CA ILE A 28 -17.07 -15.75 22.81
C ILE A 28 -18.00 -15.55 21.61
N ASP A 29 -19.30 -15.75 21.82
CA ASP A 29 -20.33 -15.55 20.80
C ASP A 29 -20.89 -14.11 20.80
N ASN A 30 -20.41 -13.31 19.85
CA ASN A 30 -20.87 -11.93 19.62
C ASN A 30 -21.99 -11.82 18.58
N SER A 31 -22.47 -12.94 18.03
CA SER A 31 -23.27 -12.96 16.79
C SER A 31 -24.55 -12.15 16.92
N LEU A 32 -25.26 -12.26 18.03
CA LEU A 32 -26.54 -11.58 18.23
C LEU A 32 -26.41 -10.05 18.12
N TYR A 33 -25.35 -9.50 18.74
CA TYR A 33 -25.08 -8.06 18.67
C TYR A 33 -24.66 -7.64 17.25
N LEU A 34 -23.83 -8.45 16.60
CA LEU A 34 -23.37 -8.19 15.25
C LEU A 34 -24.52 -8.21 14.24
N PHE A 35 -25.46 -9.15 14.34
CA PHE A 35 -26.64 -9.19 13.47
C PHE A 35 -27.55 -7.96 13.62
N GLU A 36 -27.61 -7.33 14.80
CA GLU A 36 -28.40 -6.12 15.01
C GLU A 36 -27.73 -4.87 14.44
N LYS A 37 -26.39 -4.83 14.41
CA LYS A 37 -25.60 -3.65 13.99
C LYS A 37 -24.93 -3.80 12.63
N TYR A 38 -25.05 -4.96 12.02
CA TYR A 38 -24.53 -5.25 10.68
C TYR A 38 -25.19 -4.34 9.64
N GLU A 39 -24.38 -3.91 8.68
CA GLU A 39 -24.82 -3.11 7.54
C GLU A 39 -24.45 -3.90 6.29
N GLU A 40 -25.46 -4.26 5.50
CA GLU A 40 -25.29 -5.15 4.35
C GLU A 40 -24.47 -4.53 3.23
N ASP A 41 -24.53 -3.21 3.06
CA ASP A 41 -23.80 -2.49 2.02
C ASP A 41 -22.37 -2.08 2.48
N ASN A 42 -21.97 -2.45 3.69
CA ASN A 42 -20.68 -2.08 4.26
C ASN A 42 -19.65 -3.19 4.01
N VAL A 43 -18.62 -2.86 3.23
CA VAL A 43 -17.56 -3.80 2.83
C VAL A 43 -16.84 -4.37 4.05
N MET A 44 -16.41 -3.51 4.97
CA MET A 44 -15.68 -3.94 6.17
C MET A 44 -16.54 -4.87 7.02
N HIS A 45 -17.84 -4.59 7.16
CA HIS A 45 -18.76 -5.46 7.89
C HIS A 45 -18.89 -6.84 7.26
N ASN A 46 -19.07 -6.93 5.94
CA ASN A 46 -19.15 -8.21 5.24
C ASN A 46 -17.82 -8.98 5.33
N SER A 47 -16.69 -8.30 5.15
CA SER A 47 -15.36 -8.91 5.22
C SER A 47 -15.09 -9.51 6.60
N LEU A 48 -15.29 -8.73 7.66
CA LEU A 48 -15.03 -9.20 9.03
C LEU A 48 -16.04 -10.24 9.50
N LEU A 49 -17.32 -10.17 9.08
CA LEU A 49 -18.30 -11.21 9.38
C LEU A 49 -17.96 -12.52 8.70
N TYR A 50 -17.55 -12.48 7.43
CA TYR A 50 -17.07 -13.67 6.75
C TYR A 50 -15.89 -14.27 7.52
N LEU A 51 -14.87 -13.47 7.84
CA LEU A 51 -13.69 -13.96 8.55
C LEU A 51 -14.02 -14.53 9.94
N ALA A 52 -15.05 -14.03 10.61
CA ALA A 52 -15.50 -14.50 11.92
C ALA A 52 -16.52 -15.66 11.90
N LYS A 53 -17.18 -15.94 10.76
CA LYS A 53 -18.28 -16.92 10.70
C LYS A 53 -18.14 -17.95 9.58
N LYS A 54 -17.26 -17.70 8.62
CA LYS A 54 -17.00 -18.54 7.45
C LYS A 54 -18.27 -18.87 6.64
N ASP A 55 -19.24 -17.95 6.62
CA ASP A 55 -20.48 -18.08 5.85
C ASP A 55 -20.33 -17.41 4.47
N SER A 56 -20.42 -18.20 3.40
CA SER A 56 -20.22 -17.74 2.02
C SER A 56 -21.20 -16.67 1.55
N VAL A 57 -22.35 -16.50 2.23
CA VAL A 57 -23.30 -15.41 1.93
C VAL A 57 -22.62 -14.04 1.97
N TYR A 58 -21.63 -13.86 2.84
CA TYR A 58 -20.89 -12.60 2.94
C TYR A 58 -19.89 -12.39 1.80
N LEU A 59 -19.31 -13.45 1.23
CA LEU A 59 -18.44 -13.36 0.05
C LEU A 59 -19.23 -12.98 -1.20
N GLU A 60 -20.41 -13.58 -1.39
CA GLU A 60 -21.31 -13.21 -2.49
C GLU A 60 -21.72 -11.74 -2.40
N LYS A 61 -21.98 -11.23 -1.19
CA LYS A 61 -22.23 -9.80 -0.99
C LYS A 61 -21.00 -8.95 -1.34
N LEU A 62 -19.81 -9.33 -0.88
CA LEU A 62 -18.57 -8.62 -1.24
C LEU A 62 -18.40 -8.53 -2.75
N LYS A 63 -18.58 -9.63 -3.48
CA LYS A 63 -18.53 -9.64 -4.94
C LYS A 63 -19.47 -8.60 -5.56
N THR A 64 -20.69 -8.44 -5.04
CA THR A 64 -21.62 -7.40 -5.54
C THR A 64 -21.24 -5.96 -5.14
N LEU A 65 -20.44 -5.78 -4.09
CA LEU A 65 -19.97 -4.47 -3.61
C LEU A 65 -18.68 -4.00 -4.28
N GLN A 66 -17.99 -4.87 -5.03
CA GLN A 66 -16.83 -4.47 -5.81
C GLN A 66 -17.24 -3.48 -6.90
N LYS A 67 -16.55 -2.34 -6.96
CA LYS A 67 -16.86 -1.27 -7.91
C LYS A 67 -16.28 -1.58 -9.29
N SER A 68 -16.75 -0.87 -10.31
CA SER A 68 -16.24 -1.00 -11.68
C SER A 68 -14.77 -0.57 -11.84
N ASP A 69 -14.20 0.13 -10.86
CA ASP A 69 -12.76 0.42 -10.79
C ASP A 69 -11.98 -0.65 -10.04
N SER A 70 -12.61 -1.80 -9.79
CA SER A 70 -12.07 -2.97 -9.08
C SER A 70 -11.82 -2.78 -7.58
N SER A 71 -12.08 -1.59 -7.04
CA SER A 71 -11.90 -1.28 -5.63
C SER A 71 -13.11 -1.64 -4.79
N PHE A 72 -12.88 -1.75 -3.48
CA PHE A 72 -13.94 -1.71 -2.49
C PHE A 72 -13.95 -0.32 -1.85
N ASN A 73 -15.04 0.41 -2.06
CA ASN A 73 -15.21 1.79 -1.58
C ASN A 73 -14.14 2.82 -1.99
N ARG A 74 -13.21 2.48 -2.90
CA ARG A 74 -12.00 3.27 -3.18
C ARG A 74 -11.16 3.52 -1.93
N ASN A 75 -11.26 2.65 -0.94
CA ASN A 75 -10.53 2.73 0.31
C ASN A 75 -9.56 1.55 0.39
N VAL A 76 -8.32 1.83 0.80
CA VAL A 76 -7.25 0.84 0.85
C VAL A 76 -7.54 -0.22 1.91
N MET A 77 -8.02 0.17 3.09
CA MET A 77 -8.37 -0.76 4.15
C MET A 77 -9.54 -1.67 3.77
N ASP A 78 -10.63 -1.10 3.23
CA ASP A 78 -11.79 -1.88 2.78
C ASP A 78 -11.40 -2.87 1.69
N THR A 79 -10.56 -2.44 0.73
CA THR A 79 -10.10 -3.30 -0.37
C THR A 79 -9.18 -4.41 0.15
N ALA A 80 -8.27 -4.11 1.07
CA ALA A 80 -7.39 -5.09 1.68
C ALA A 80 -8.18 -6.13 2.49
N LEU A 81 -9.14 -5.71 3.33
CA LEU A 81 -9.98 -6.63 4.09
C LEU A 81 -10.85 -7.53 3.20
N ALA A 82 -11.40 -6.96 2.12
CA ALA A 82 -12.18 -7.75 1.16
C ALA A 82 -11.30 -8.81 0.47
N ILE A 83 -10.06 -8.47 0.10
CA ILE A 83 -9.11 -9.44 -0.47
C ILE A 83 -8.82 -10.56 0.54
N ILE A 84 -8.55 -10.23 1.82
CA ILE A 84 -8.30 -11.25 2.87
C ILE A 84 -9.50 -12.20 2.99
N ALA A 85 -10.72 -11.67 2.98
CA ALA A 85 -11.93 -12.49 3.02
C ALA A 85 -12.09 -13.37 1.77
N LEU A 86 -11.91 -12.81 0.57
CA LEU A 86 -12.08 -13.54 -0.69
C LEU A 86 -11.00 -14.62 -0.89
N LYS A 87 -9.79 -14.42 -0.37
CA LYS A 87 -8.67 -15.37 -0.49
C LYS A 87 -8.94 -16.73 0.15
N GLU A 88 -9.82 -16.80 1.15
CA GLU A 88 -10.23 -18.07 1.77
C GLU A 88 -10.98 -18.99 0.81
N ASP A 89 -11.54 -18.43 -0.28
CA ASP A 89 -12.06 -19.17 -1.42
C ASP A 89 -11.44 -18.62 -2.72
N SER A 90 -10.10 -18.68 -2.77
CA SER A 90 -9.29 -18.13 -3.86
C SER A 90 -9.64 -18.68 -5.23
N LEU A 91 -10.14 -19.92 -5.31
CA LEU A 91 -10.57 -20.58 -6.55
C LEU A 91 -11.83 -19.96 -7.15
N THR A 92 -12.78 -19.56 -6.30
CA THR A 92 -14.06 -18.99 -6.75
C THR A 92 -13.93 -17.52 -7.10
N TYR A 93 -13.14 -16.77 -6.33
CA TYR A 93 -13.04 -15.31 -6.43
C TYR A 93 -11.70 -14.82 -7.00
N THR A 94 -11.03 -15.64 -7.81
CA THR A 94 -9.71 -15.33 -8.39
C THR A 94 -9.71 -14.01 -9.17
N GLU A 95 -10.77 -13.76 -9.96
CA GLU A 95 -10.89 -12.54 -10.78
C GLU A 95 -11.02 -11.30 -9.89
N GLU A 96 -11.93 -11.34 -8.91
CA GLU A 96 -12.16 -10.24 -7.98
C GLU A 96 -10.91 -9.89 -7.17
N ILE A 97 -10.18 -10.92 -6.69
CA ILE A 97 -8.92 -10.77 -5.95
C ILE A 97 -7.86 -10.12 -6.84
N SER A 98 -7.67 -10.60 -8.08
CA SER A 98 -6.68 -10.09 -9.02
C SER A 98 -6.95 -8.62 -9.36
N LEU A 99 -8.20 -8.30 -9.69
CA LEU A 99 -8.63 -6.94 -10.00
C LEU A 99 -8.46 -5.98 -8.81
N ALA A 100 -8.81 -6.39 -7.60
CA ALA A 100 -8.63 -5.59 -6.40
C ALA A 100 -7.15 -5.39 -6.04
N THR A 101 -6.31 -6.40 -6.26
CA THR A 101 -4.86 -6.36 -6.06
C THR A 101 -4.20 -5.37 -7.04
N GLU A 102 -4.57 -5.41 -8.32
CA GLU A 102 -4.13 -4.43 -9.31
C GLU A 102 -4.53 -3.01 -8.92
N TRP A 103 -5.76 -2.81 -8.43
CA TRP A 103 -6.17 -1.51 -7.93
C TRP A 103 -5.28 -1.01 -6.78
N LEU A 104 -4.92 -1.88 -5.82
CA LEU A 104 -4.01 -1.53 -4.72
C LEU A 104 -2.63 -1.12 -5.23
N LYS A 105 -2.07 -1.79 -6.23
CA LYS A 105 -0.79 -1.40 -6.85
C LYS A 105 -0.84 0.05 -7.36
N THR A 106 -1.95 0.48 -7.94
CA THR A 106 -2.12 1.88 -8.40
C THR A 106 -2.20 2.92 -7.27
N LYS A 107 -2.33 2.49 -6.01
CA LYS A 107 -2.39 3.38 -4.83
C LYS A 107 -1.07 3.53 -4.11
N GLN A 108 -0.06 2.76 -4.50
CA GLN A 108 1.28 2.92 -3.98
C GLN A 108 1.84 4.30 -4.38
N LYS A 109 2.38 5.01 -3.40
CA LYS A 109 3.10 6.28 -3.60
C LYS A 109 4.58 6.02 -3.87
N ASP A 110 5.31 7.07 -4.24
CA ASP A 110 6.76 7.01 -4.50
C ASP A 110 7.58 6.53 -3.29
N ASP A 111 7.06 6.71 -2.06
CA ASP A 111 7.68 6.22 -0.82
C ASP A 111 7.33 4.75 -0.49
N GLY A 112 6.62 4.07 -1.39
CA GLY A 112 6.14 2.70 -1.22
C GLY A 112 4.90 2.56 -0.33
N SER A 113 4.42 3.63 0.33
CA SER A 113 3.25 3.57 1.20
C SER A 113 1.94 3.54 0.41
N LEU A 114 0.91 2.90 0.98
CA LEU A 114 -0.45 2.91 0.42
C LEU A 114 -1.42 3.82 1.21
N GLY A 115 -0.91 4.66 2.12
CA GLY A 115 -1.74 5.52 2.95
C GLY A 115 -1.18 5.68 4.35
N THR A 116 -1.98 5.31 5.35
CA THR A 116 -1.54 5.17 6.74
C THR A 116 -0.70 3.90 6.93
N VAL A 117 0.01 3.80 8.06
CA VAL A 117 0.76 2.59 8.44
C VAL A 117 -0.17 1.37 8.47
N THR A 118 -1.38 1.53 9.02
CA THR A 118 -2.37 0.45 9.10
C THR A 118 -2.86 0.01 7.73
N GLU A 119 -3.18 0.95 6.84
CA GLU A 119 -3.60 0.64 5.46
C GLU A 119 -2.48 -0.04 4.66
N THR A 120 -1.24 0.44 4.82
CA THR A 120 -0.08 -0.15 4.17
C THR A 120 0.16 -1.57 4.65
N ALA A 121 0.14 -1.79 5.98
CA ALA A 121 0.29 -3.12 6.55
C ALA A 121 -0.82 -4.09 6.12
N ALA A 122 -2.08 -3.62 6.14
CA ALA A 122 -3.22 -4.43 5.70
C ALA A 122 -3.11 -4.78 4.21
N ALA A 123 -2.74 -3.82 3.34
CA ALA A 123 -2.58 -4.08 1.92
C ALA A 123 -1.43 -5.05 1.62
N LEU A 124 -0.29 -4.91 2.31
CA LEU A 124 0.84 -5.83 2.20
C LEU A 124 0.45 -7.25 2.59
N TYR A 125 -0.18 -7.40 3.77
CA TYR A 125 -0.68 -8.69 4.24
C TYR A 125 -1.75 -9.28 3.32
N ALA A 126 -2.66 -8.44 2.79
CA ALA A 126 -3.77 -8.92 1.98
C ALA A 126 -3.34 -9.36 0.58
N ALA A 127 -2.51 -8.57 -0.10
CA ALA A 127 -2.34 -8.66 -1.55
C ALA A 127 -0.92 -9.02 -2.01
N PHE A 128 0.08 -8.82 -1.16
CA PHE A 128 1.50 -8.92 -1.56
C PHE A 128 2.29 -9.96 -0.77
N THR A 129 1.70 -10.62 0.21
CA THR A 129 2.24 -11.88 0.70
C THR A 129 2.03 -12.91 -0.40
N VAL A 130 3.14 -13.29 -1.04
CA VAL A 130 3.23 -14.49 -1.88
C VAL A 130 2.67 -15.65 -1.05
N GLU A 131 1.89 -16.50 -1.71
CA GLU A 131 1.17 -17.71 -1.24
C GLU A 131 1.50 -18.20 0.17
N ASP A 132 0.44 -18.52 0.92
CA ASP A 132 0.42 -19.21 2.21
C ASP A 132 1.77 -19.19 2.93
N ILE A 133 1.96 -18.23 3.84
CA ILE A 133 2.86 -18.49 4.94
C ILE A 133 2.22 -19.70 5.62
N ASP A 134 2.65 -20.90 5.24
CA ASP A 134 2.53 -22.09 6.06
C ASP A 134 3.17 -21.63 7.36
N ILE A 135 2.30 -21.22 8.30
CA ILE A 135 2.67 -21.16 9.69
C ILE A 135 2.92 -22.62 9.98
N VAL A 136 4.16 -23.04 9.75
CA VAL A 136 4.65 -24.34 10.15
C VAL A 136 4.25 -24.42 11.60
N GLU A 137 3.20 -25.20 11.88
CA GLU A 137 2.82 -25.55 13.24
C GLU A 137 4.12 -25.94 13.92
N PRO A 138 4.43 -25.41 15.12
CA PRO A 138 5.72 -25.67 15.76
C PRO A 138 5.97 -27.16 15.69
N ILE A 139 6.94 -27.53 14.85
CA ILE A 139 7.22 -28.92 14.53
C ILE A 139 7.48 -29.55 15.89
N ASP A 140 6.57 -30.41 16.31
CA ASP A 140 6.76 -31.28 17.45
C ASP A 140 8.11 -31.94 17.19
N GLU A 141 9.10 -31.69 18.05
CA GLU A 141 10.52 -32.02 17.89
C GLU A 141 10.71 -33.44 17.33
N THR A 142 10.61 -33.57 16.01
CA THR A 142 10.86 -34.81 15.28
C THR A 142 12.35 -34.84 15.11
N GLU A 143 12.95 -35.91 15.64
CA GLU A 143 14.38 -36.22 15.55
C GLU A 143 14.89 -35.89 14.15
N VAL A 144 15.74 -34.86 14.05
CA VAL A 144 16.49 -34.55 12.83
C VAL A 144 17.53 -35.67 12.68
N GLU A 145 17.38 -36.50 11.64
CA GLU A 145 18.27 -37.65 11.37
C GLU A 145 19.49 -37.19 10.57
N CYS A 146 20.57 -36.80 11.24
CA CYS A 146 21.86 -36.51 10.57
C CYS A 146 22.54 -37.81 10.06
N GLY A 147 23.34 -37.72 9.00
CA GLY A 147 24.30 -38.73 8.55
C GLY A 147 24.10 -39.27 7.13
N ASP A 148 23.45 -38.52 6.24
CA ASP A 148 23.30 -38.85 4.83
C ASP A 148 24.27 -38.07 3.90
N ASP A 149 25.20 -37.32 4.48
CA ASP A 149 26.18 -36.46 3.81
C ASP A 149 25.53 -35.34 2.96
N TYR A 150 24.26 -35.00 3.21
CA TYR A 150 23.54 -33.94 2.48
C TYR A 150 22.82 -32.99 3.44
N CYS A 151 23.22 -31.72 3.46
CA CYS A 151 22.58 -30.71 4.30
C CYS A 151 21.15 -30.35 3.80
N ASP A 152 20.12 -30.95 4.38
CA ASP A 152 18.71 -30.68 4.03
C ASP A 152 18.09 -29.59 4.94
N PHE A 153 18.22 -28.34 4.49
CA PHE A 153 17.63 -27.19 5.17
C PHE A 153 16.10 -27.27 5.33
N LEU A 154 15.41 -28.02 4.46
CA LEU A 154 13.95 -28.20 4.57
C LEU A 154 13.58 -29.24 5.63
N ALA A 155 14.49 -30.19 5.92
CA ALA A 155 14.38 -31.14 7.03
C ALA A 155 14.80 -30.54 8.37
N GLY A 156 15.31 -29.30 8.39
CA GLY A 156 15.76 -28.61 9.59
C GLY A 156 17.21 -28.90 9.96
N GLU A 157 18.00 -29.37 9.00
CA GLU A 157 19.45 -29.51 9.16
C GLU A 157 20.13 -28.15 8.99
N ASP A 158 21.05 -27.84 9.90
CA ASP A 158 21.94 -26.70 9.79
C ASP A 158 23.29 -27.02 10.46
N GLU A 159 24.24 -26.09 10.39
CA GLU A 159 25.58 -26.25 10.97
C GLU A 159 25.57 -26.50 12.49
N ASP A 160 24.53 -26.03 13.20
CA ASP A 160 24.39 -26.22 14.65
C ASP A 160 23.71 -27.56 15.00
N ILE A 161 22.86 -28.09 14.12
CA ILE A 161 22.03 -29.29 14.32
C ILE A 161 22.69 -30.55 13.73
N CYS A 162 23.18 -30.48 12.49
CA CYS A 162 23.85 -31.56 11.77
C CYS A 162 25.20 -31.10 11.20
N PRO A 163 26.18 -30.79 12.06
CA PRO A 163 27.49 -30.33 11.61
C PRO A 163 28.18 -31.36 10.71
N GLU A 164 27.93 -32.66 10.87
CA GLU A 164 28.63 -33.67 10.06
C GLU A 164 28.21 -33.64 8.58
N ASP A 165 26.94 -33.31 8.28
CA ASP A 165 26.43 -33.21 6.90
C ASP A 165 26.49 -31.77 6.36
N CYS A 166 26.40 -30.77 7.24
CA CYS A 166 26.39 -29.34 6.90
C CYS A 166 27.76 -28.64 7.06
N LEU A 167 28.80 -29.36 7.50
CA LEU A 167 30.17 -28.85 7.45
C LEU A 167 30.62 -28.83 6.00
N PHE A 168 30.50 -27.65 5.40
CA PHE A 168 31.39 -27.26 4.33
C PHE A 168 32.80 -27.20 4.93
N ASP A 169 33.52 -28.33 4.89
CA ASP A 169 34.97 -28.31 5.01
C ASP A 169 35.45 -27.30 3.97
N ASP A 170 35.88 -26.13 4.46
CA ASP A 170 36.37 -24.96 3.72
C ASP A 170 37.70 -25.27 2.97
N GLU A 171 37.97 -26.55 2.73
CA GLU A 171 39.13 -27.11 2.12
C GLU A 171 38.66 -28.19 1.12
N VAL A 172 38.51 -27.76 -0.15
CA VAL A 172 38.26 -28.57 -1.37
C VAL A 172 36.80 -28.68 -1.81
N VAL A 173 36.14 -27.55 -2.14
CA VAL A 173 35.21 -27.57 -3.29
C VAL A 173 36.01 -27.15 -4.51
N SER A 174 36.53 -28.17 -5.20
CA SER A 174 37.06 -28.02 -6.56
C SER A 174 35.96 -27.36 -7.39
N SER A 175 36.29 -26.27 -8.08
CA SER A 175 35.47 -25.54 -9.06
C SER A 175 34.95 -26.36 -10.25
N ASN A 176 34.99 -27.70 -10.14
CA ASN A 176 34.67 -28.68 -11.17
C ASN A 176 33.33 -29.39 -10.93
N GLU A 177 32.65 -29.17 -9.79
CA GLU A 177 31.38 -29.86 -9.50
C GLU A 177 30.14 -29.01 -9.77
N ILE A 178 30.31 -27.68 -9.91
CA ILE A 178 29.23 -26.78 -10.35
C ILE A 178 29.04 -26.87 -11.87
N CYS A 179 30.11 -27.11 -12.63
CA CYS A 179 30.05 -27.19 -14.09
C CYS A 179 29.74 -28.62 -14.57
N VAL A 180 28.52 -28.83 -15.04
CA VAL A 180 28.11 -30.10 -15.63
C VAL A 180 28.21 -30.01 -17.15
N VAL A 181 29.43 -30.23 -17.69
CA VAL A 181 29.73 -30.13 -19.14
C VAL A 181 28.80 -30.99 -20.02
N ASN A 182 27.66 -30.43 -20.38
CA ASN A 182 26.53 -30.99 -21.10
C ASN A 182 26.12 -30.13 -22.32
N GLY A 183 26.71 -28.95 -22.46
CA GLY A 183 26.50 -27.98 -23.53
C GLY A 183 25.34 -27.00 -23.29
N ILE A 184 24.87 -26.86 -22.05
CA ILE A 184 23.82 -25.92 -21.65
C ILE A 184 24.33 -25.15 -20.43
N CYS A 185 24.35 -23.81 -20.51
CA CYS A 185 24.70 -22.98 -19.37
C CYS A 185 23.51 -22.85 -18.40
N GLU A 186 23.65 -23.43 -17.21
CA GLU A 186 22.61 -23.51 -16.19
C GLU A 186 22.87 -22.45 -15.09
N SER A 187 22.69 -21.17 -15.46
CA SER A 187 22.99 -20.03 -14.58
C SER A 187 22.21 -20.03 -13.25
N ASP A 188 21.01 -20.61 -13.23
CA ASP A 188 20.21 -20.81 -12.01
C ASP A 188 20.89 -21.76 -10.99
N LEU A 189 21.82 -22.61 -11.46
CA LEU A 189 22.63 -23.52 -10.64
C LEU A 189 24.04 -22.96 -10.35
N GLY A 190 24.32 -21.73 -10.78
CA GLY A 190 25.59 -21.06 -10.52
C GLY A 190 26.69 -21.37 -11.54
N GLU A 191 26.35 -21.93 -12.70
CA GLU A 191 27.28 -22.03 -13.82
C GLU A 191 27.56 -20.64 -14.41
N THR A 192 28.83 -20.33 -14.65
CA THR A 192 29.33 -19.08 -15.23
C THR A 192 30.44 -19.38 -16.23
N TYR A 193 30.81 -18.43 -17.08
CA TYR A 193 31.98 -18.61 -17.94
C TYR A 193 33.26 -18.95 -17.14
N GLU A 194 33.42 -18.41 -15.92
CA GLU A 194 34.63 -18.60 -15.11
C GLU A 194 34.78 -20.03 -14.59
N ASN A 195 33.67 -20.69 -14.24
CA ASN A 195 33.67 -22.04 -13.69
C ASN A 195 33.28 -23.11 -14.73
N CYS A 196 32.60 -22.72 -15.81
CA CYS A 196 32.04 -23.62 -16.81
C CYS A 196 32.18 -23.09 -18.24
N ALA A 197 33.39 -22.65 -18.60
CA ALA A 197 33.69 -22.08 -19.92
C ALA A 197 33.33 -22.97 -21.12
N ASP A 198 33.24 -24.30 -20.95
CA ASP A 198 32.88 -25.22 -22.04
C ASP A 198 31.38 -25.13 -22.40
N ASP A 199 30.52 -24.84 -21.43
CA ASP A 199 29.06 -24.78 -21.60
C ASP A 199 28.52 -23.34 -21.61
N CYS A 200 29.12 -22.47 -20.81
CA CYS A 200 28.79 -21.06 -20.68
C CYS A 200 29.66 -20.15 -21.55
N TYR A 201 30.20 -20.66 -22.68
CA TYR A 201 30.90 -19.82 -23.67
C TYR A 201 29.95 -18.86 -24.40
N CYS A 202 28.69 -19.28 -24.60
CA CYS A 202 27.58 -18.42 -25.03
C CYS A 202 26.31 -18.96 -24.36
N GLY A 203 25.65 -18.19 -23.49
CA GLY A 203 24.37 -18.55 -22.88
C GLY A 203 24.20 -18.18 -21.42
N ASP A 204 25.19 -17.51 -20.80
CA ASP A 204 25.11 -17.06 -19.40
C ASP A 204 24.33 -15.75 -19.25
N GLY A 205 23.94 -15.11 -20.37
CA GLY A 205 23.16 -13.89 -20.40
C GLY A 205 23.95 -12.62 -20.06
N ALA A 206 25.26 -12.73 -19.88
CA ALA A 206 26.20 -11.61 -19.88
C ALA A 206 26.89 -11.52 -21.24
N CYS A 207 27.44 -10.35 -21.58
CA CYS A 207 28.29 -10.20 -22.76
C CYS A 207 29.66 -9.78 -22.25
N ASP A 208 30.63 -10.69 -22.27
CA ASP A 208 31.98 -10.44 -21.78
C ASP A 208 32.95 -9.96 -22.89
N ASP A 209 34.14 -9.51 -22.51
CA ASP A 209 35.15 -8.98 -23.42
C ASP A 209 35.62 -10.02 -24.47
N VAL A 210 35.43 -11.32 -24.22
CA VAL A 210 35.83 -12.42 -25.11
C VAL A 210 34.73 -12.70 -26.13
N GLU A 211 33.47 -12.62 -25.72
CA GLU A 211 32.28 -12.80 -26.56
C GLU A 211 32.08 -11.62 -27.54
N ASP A 212 32.37 -10.39 -27.10
CA ASP A 212 32.23 -9.16 -27.90
C ASP A 212 33.28 -9.05 -29.02
N LEU A 213 34.47 -9.64 -28.83
CA LEU A 213 35.62 -9.41 -29.70
C LEU A 213 35.47 -10.00 -31.12
N GLU A 214 34.56 -10.96 -31.32
CA GLU A 214 34.33 -11.58 -32.65
C GLU A 214 32.85 -11.78 -33.04
N GLY A 215 31.88 -11.31 -32.25
CA GLY A 215 30.46 -11.57 -32.50
C GLY A 215 30.11 -13.05 -32.43
N SER A 216 30.84 -13.78 -31.58
CA SER A 216 30.80 -15.24 -31.42
C SER A 216 29.48 -15.71 -30.82
N CYS A 217 28.91 -14.90 -29.94
CA CYS A 217 27.75 -15.21 -29.12
C CYS A 217 26.64 -14.18 -29.35
N PRO A 218 26.03 -14.17 -30.55
CA PRO A 218 25.02 -13.17 -30.88
C PRO A 218 23.84 -13.25 -29.92
N LYS A 219 23.48 -14.39 -29.34
CA LYS A 219 22.30 -14.49 -28.48
C LYS A 219 22.43 -13.73 -27.14
N ASP A 220 23.63 -13.63 -26.62
CA ASP A 220 23.94 -13.04 -25.31
C ASP A 220 24.35 -11.58 -25.48
N CYS A 221 25.03 -11.27 -26.60
CA CYS A 221 25.39 -9.92 -27.01
C CYS A 221 24.36 -9.23 -27.94
N GLU A 222 23.24 -9.87 -28.35
CA GLU A 222 22.22 -9.25 -29.25
C GLU A 222 21.35 -8.21 -28.53
N LEU A 223 21.47 -8.08 -27.21
CA LEU A 223 20.62 -7.18 -26.42
C LEU A 223 21.40 -6.10 -25.65
N GLY A 224 22.73 -6.07 -25.75
CA GLY A 224 23.57 -4.95 -25.31
C GLY A 224 24.25 -4.32 -26.52
N ASP A 225 23.89 -3.08 -26.86
CA ASP A 225 24.63 -2.22 -27.80
C ASP A 225 24.54 -2.45 -29.33
N THR A 226 23.37 -2.81 -29.86
CA THR A 226 22.98 -2.32 -31.19
C THR A 226 22.37 -0.91 -31.15
N GLN A 227 23.05 0.03 -30.52
CA GLN A 227 23.34 1.31 -31.17
C GLN A 227 24.80 1.61 -30.93
N LYS A 228 25.67 0.89 -31.64
CA LYS A 228 27.05 1.32 -31.84
C LYS A 228 26.99 2.77 -32.34
N ALA A 229 27.32 3.69 -31.44
CA ALA A 229 27.31 5.13 -31.66
C ALA A 229 28.10 5.42 -32.94
N VAL A 230 27.45 6.01 -33.95
CA VAL A 230 28.07 6.23 -35.26
C VAL A 230 28.65 7.63 -35.26
N CYS A 231 29.83 7.77 -34.65
CA CYS A 231 30.48 9.08 -34.55
C CYS A 231 30.91 9.62 -35.94
N GLY A 232 30.89 10.94 -36.09
CA GLY A 232 31.49 11.70 -37.18
C GLY A 232 30.51 12.44 -38.09
N ASP A 233 29.24 12.57 -37.70
CA ASP A 233 28.26 13.38 -38.41
C ASP A 233 28.11 14.81 -37.84
N GLY A 234 28.76 15.09 -36.69
CA GLY A 234 28.77 16.37 -36.02
C GLY A 234 27.55 16.68 -35.17
N PHE A 235 26.68 15.70 -34.90
CA PHE A 235 25.54 15.81 -34.00
C PHE A 235 25.64 14.74 -32.90
N CYS A 236 25.05 15.01 -31.73
CA CYS A 236 25.02 14.07 -30.61
C CYS A 236 23.59 13.49 -30.52
N GLU A 237 23.37 12.30 -31.10
CA GLU A 237 22.05 11.65 -31.22
C GLU A 237 22.02 10.24 -30.59
N GLY A 238 20.84 9.82 -30.11
CA GLY A 238 20.61 8.44 -29.69
C GLY A 238 21.44 8.00 -28.47
N SER A 239 22.31 7.01 -28.68
CA SER A 239 23.23 6.43 -27.70
C SER A 239 24.58 7.15 -27.59
N GLU A 240 24.77 8.28 -28.28
CA GLU A 240 26.01 9.06 -28.26
C GLU A 240 26.16 9.87 -26.97
N ASP A 241 27.33 9.76 -26.33
CA ASP A 241 27.73 10.50 -25.15
C ASP A 241 29.19 10.99 -25.23
N GLU A 242 29.61 11.76 -24.22
CA GLU A 242 30.97 12.34 -24.14
C GLU A 242 32.07 11.25 -24.05
N TYR A 243 31.73 10.02 -23.66
CA TYR A 243 32.68 8.93 -23.51
C TYR A 243 32.81 8.10 -24.79
N ASN A 244 31.74 7.92 -25.56
CA ASN A 244 31.72 7.07 -26.75
C ASN A 244 31.87 7.85 -28.08
N CYS A 245 31.38 9.10 -28.18
CA CYS A 245 31.54 9.97 -29.34
C CYS A 245 31.93 11.40 -28.91
N PRO A 246 33.14 11.57 -28.33
CA PRO A 246 33.58 12.86 -27.82
C PRO A 246 33.63 13.94 -28.90
N ASP A 247 34.05 13.63 -30.13
CA ASP A 247 34.18 14.65 -31.18
C ASP A 247 32.83 15.29 -31.58
N ASP A 248 31.72 14.55 -31.48
CA ASP A 248 30.38 15.06 -31.81
C ASP A 248 29.68 15.67 -30.58
N CYS A 249 29.92 15.12 -29.38
CA CYS A 249 29.27 15.55 -28.14
C CYS A 249 30.09 16.60 -27.32
N THR A 250 31.34 16.92 -27.69
CA THR A 250 32.17 17.90 -26.95
C THR A 250 31.98 19.37 -27.36
N LEU A 251 31.02 19.69 -28.24
CA LEU A 251 30.81 21.06 -28.74
C LEU A 251 29.35 21.55 -28.70
N ALA A 252 28.62 21.26 -27.63
CA ALA A 252 27.32 21.88 -27.37
C ALA A 252 27.22 22.55 -25.99
N THR A 253 28.15 23.48 -25.70
CA THR A 253 27.73 24.65 -24.91
C THR A 253 27.03 25.60 -25.88
N VAL A 254 25.69 25.58 -25.90
CA VAL A 254 24.74 26.70 -26.06
C VAL A 254 23.40 26.15 -26.54
N ASP A 255 22.41 26.26 -25.65
CA ASP A 255 20.95 26.33 -25.86
C ASP A 255 20.24 25.20 -26.65
N GLU A 256 19.36 24.45 -25.97
CA GLU A 256 17.90 24.61 -26.14
C GLU A 256 17.10 23.70 -25.19
N GLY A 257 16.90 24.18 -23.96
CA GLY A 257 15.68 23.88 -23.24
C GLY A 257 14.51 24.58 -23.95
N GLY A 258 13.81 23.86 -24.82
CA GLY A 258 12.64 24.31 -25.58
C GLY A 258 11.42 24.60 -24.69
N THR A 259 11.53 25.61 -23.83
CA THR A 259 10.45 26.15 -23.00
C THR A 259 10.37 27.64 -23.29
N GLY A 260 9.24 28.14 -23.82
CA GLY A 260 8.92 29.55 -23.54
C GLY A 260 8.08 30.35 -24.52
N ILE A 261 7.77 29.91 -25.75
CA ILE A 261 6.96 30.76 -26.65
C ILE A 261 5.70 30.05 -27.15
N GLY A 262 5.79 28.80 -27.58
CA GLY A 262 4.62 28.04 -28.04
C GLY A 262 3.59 27.82 -26.93
N THR A 263 4.03 27.47 -25.73
CA THR A 263 3.16 27.24 -24.57
C THR A 263 2.48 28.52 -24.07
N ILE A 264 3.19 29.66 -24.10
CA ILE A 264 2.62 30.96 -23.70
C ILE A 264 1.52 31.40 -24.68
N VAL A 265 1.72 31.19 -25.99
CA VAL A 265 0.71 31.52 -27.01
C VAL A 265 -0.54 30.64 -26.87
N ILE A 266 -0.37 29.34 -26.57
CA ILE A 266 -1.49 28.41 -26.34
C ILE A 266 -2.29 28.81 -25.09
N ILE A 267 -1.63 29.16 -23.99
CA ILE A 267 -2.29 29.60 -22.75
C ILE A 267 -3.06 30.91 -22.97
N LEU A 268 -2.49 31.86 -23.72
CA LEU A 268 -3.17 33.12 -24.06
C LEU A 268 -4.41 32.92 -24.95
N LEU A 269 -4.36 31.98 -25.90
CA LEU A 269 -5.53 31.62 -26.71
C LEU A 269 -6.64 30.98 -25.88
N ILE A 270 -6.30 30.09 -24.95
CA ILE A 270 -7.27 29.47 -24.02
C ILE A 270 -7.93 30.55 -23.16
N LEU A 271 -7.16 31.47 -22.58
CA LEU A 271 -7.71 32.56 -21.76
C LEU A 271 -8.60 33.51 -22.56
N LEU A 272 -8.32 33.77 -23.84
CA LEU A 272 -9.20 34.57 -24.71
C LEU A 272 -10.53 33.86 -25.01
N ILE A 273 -10.51 32.55 -25.24
CA ILE A 273 -11.73 31.77 -25.52
C ILE A 273 -12.61 31.69 -24.26
N PHE A 274 -12.04 31.31 -23.12
CA PHE A 274 -12.79 31.18 -21.87
C PHE A 274 -13.18 32.54 -21.27
N GLY A 275 -12.28 33.52 -21.30
CA GLY A 275 -12.55 34.88 -20.83
C GLY A 275 -13.57 35.61 -21.70
N GLY A 276 -13.47 35.47 -23.03
CA GLY A 276 -14.44 36.02 -23.98
C GLY A 276 -15.82 35.37 -23.86
N GLY A 277 -15.86 34.03 -23.72
CA GLY A 277 -17.11 33.28 -23.53
C GLY A 277 -17.82 33.64 -22.22
N GLY A 278 -17.07 33.73 -21.11
CA GLY A 278 -17.61 34.13 -19.81
C GLY A 278 -18.14 35.57 -19.80
N TYR A 279 -17.42 36.51 -20.40
CA TYR A 279 -17.85 37.91 -20.50
C TYR A 279 -19.11 38.07 -21.38
N TYR A 280 -19.20 37.32 -22.49
CA TYR A 280 -20.37 37.33 -23.36
C TYR A 280 -21.61 36.76 -22.65
N ALA A 281 -21.47 35.65 -21.91
CA ALA A 281 -22.56 35.04 -21.15
C ALA A 281 -23.06 35.94 -20.01
N TYR A 282 -22.14 36.63 -19.31
CA TYR A 282 -22.47 37.60 -18.26
C TYR A 282 -23.26 38.79 -18.82
N LYS A 283 -22.80 39.38 -19.94
CA LYS A 283 -23.45 40.54 -20.57
C LYS A 283 -24.82 40.20 -21.16
N LYS A 284 -25.04 38.96 -21.61
CA LYS A 284 -26.32 38.52 -22.19
C LYS A 284 -27.38 38.12 -21.14
N GLY A 285 -27.08 38.28 -19.85
CA GLY A 285 -28.06 38.15 -18.77
C GLY A 285 -28.54 36.72 -18.49
N LEU A 286 -27.81 35.70 -18.97
CA LEU A 286 -28.19 34.29 -18.79
C LEU A 286 -28.16 33.81 -17.33
N PHE A 287 -27.54 34.57 -16.42
CA PHE A 287 -27.45 34.24 -15.00
C PHE A 287 -28.34 35.13 -14.11
N SER A 288 -29.37 35.79 -14.66
CA SER A 288 -30.31 36.57 -13.83
C SER A 288 -31.52 35.75 -13.37
N LYS A 289 -31.58 35.56 -12.04
CA LYS A 289 -32.71 35.16 -11.19
C LYS A 289 -33.07 33.67 -11.12
N SER A 290 -32.47 32.96 -10.14
CA SER A 290 -33.21 31.90 -9.46
C SER A 290 -34.24 32.54 -8.51
N ASN A 291 -35.51 32.50 -8.90
CA ASN A 291 -36.62 32.79 -8.00
C ASN A 291 -36.65 31.70 -6.92
N LYS A 292 -36.58 32.10 -5.64
CA LYS A 292 -36.92 31.21 -4.53
C LYS A 292 -38.40 30.82 -4.65
N PRO A 293 -38.79 29.54 -4.69
CA PRO A 293 -40.18 29.18 -4.55
C PRO A 293 -40.61 29.37 -3.09
N ALA A 294 -41.46 30.38 -2.86
CA ALA A 294 -42.36 30.39 -1.72
C ALA A 294 -43.50 29.42 -2.02
N GLY A 295 -43.73 28.46 -1.14
CA GLY A 295 -44.88 27.56 -1.23
C GLY A 295 -45.20 26.88 0.09
N PRO A 296 -46.49 26.58 0.37
CA PRO A 296 -47.08 26.70 1.70
C PRO A 296 -47.67 25.39 2.21
N PHE A 297 -47.30 24.94 3.41
CA PHE A 297 -48.05 23.91 4.12
C PHE A 297 -48.03 24.25 5.62
N ALA A 298 -49.13 24.71 6.18
CA ALA A 298 -50.34 23.97 6.57
C ALA A 298 -50.26 23.57 8.04
N LYS A 299 -51.26 24.08 8.77
CA LYS A 299 -51.49 23.96 10.20
C LYS A 299 -51.55 22.48 10.63
N SER A 300 -50.82 22.13 11.67
CA SER A 300 -51.16 21.02 12.55
C SER A 300 -51.13 21.55 13.98
N GLY A 301 -52.31 21.57 14.60
CA GLY A 301 -52.50 22.07 15.96
C GLY A 301 -52.12 21.00 16.97
N TYR A 302 -51.20 21.35 17.86
CA TYR A 302 -51.06 20.69 19.15
C TYR A 302 -51.38 21.69 20.25
N ASN A 303 -52.40 21.35 21.03
CA ASN A 303 -52.84 22.07 22.21
C ASN A 303 -51.73 22.07 23.27
N PHE A 304 -51.09 23.22 23.49
CA PHE A 304 -50.27 23.45 24.68
C PHE A 304 -51.08 24.25 25.71
N ARG A 305 -51.25 23.64 26.89
CA ARG A 305 -51.89 24.25 28.06
C ARG A 305 -51.03 25.42 28.58
N PRO A 306 -51.64 26.53 29.03
CA PRO A 306 -50.90 27.64 29.62
C PRO A 306 -50.39 27.28 31.02
N ARG A 307 -49.09 27.49 31.26
CA ARG A 307 -48.50 27.58 32.60
C ARG A 307 -48.40 29.08 32.96
N SER A 308 -48.86 29.41 34.16
CA SER A 308 -48.98 30.74 34.75
C SER A 308 -47.72 31.62 34.67
N PRO A 309 -47.87 32.96 34.76
CA PRO A 309 -46.78 33.90 34.63
C PRO A 309 -45.97 34.03 35.92
N GLU A 310 -44.66 33.79 35.85
CA GLU A 310 -43.71 34.27 36.84
C GLU A 310 -43.19 35.66 36.46
N THR A 311 -43.08 36.48 37.50
CA THR A 311 -42.81 37.92 37.55
C THR A 311 -41.44 38.33 36.99
N PRO A 312 -41.31 39.55 36.44
CA PRO A 312 -40.03 40.07 35.97
C PRO A 312 -39.17 40.59 37.12
N SER A 313 -37.99 39.99 37.31
CA SER A 313 -36.93 40.53 38.16
C SER A 313 -36.07 41.52 37.37
N THR A 314 -35.78 42.65 38.02
CA THR A 314 -35.05 43.80 37.50
C THR A 314 -33.56 43.49 37.31
N MET A 315 -33.10 43.44 36.06
CA MET A 315 -31.66 43.44 35.74
C MET A 315 -31.10 44.86 35.85
N LYS A 316 -30.22 45.07 36.84
CA LYS A 316 -29.35 46.25 36.95
C LYS A 316 -28.23 46.16 35.92
N THR A 317 -28.06 47.24 35.16
CA THR A 317 -26.96 47.46 34.23
C THR A 317 -25.62 47.60 34.97
N ALA A 318 -24.67 46.71 34.69
CA ALA A 318 -23.28 46.81 35.14
C ALA A 318 -22.40 47.36 34.01
N LYS A 319 -21.50 48.29 34.37
CA LYS A 319 -20.54 48.97 33.49
C LYS A 319 -19.46 48.00 32.97
N PRO A 320 -18.90 48.23 31.77
CA PRO A 320 -17.79 47.44 31.25
C PRO A 320 -16.48 47.74 31.98
N VAL A 321 -15.81 46.68 32.46
CA VAL A 321 -14.45 46.72 33.01
C VAL A 321 -13.47 46.50 31.87
N ILE A 322 -12.64 47.50 31.59
CA ILE A 322 -11.52 47.43 30.64
C ILE A 322 -10.39 46.63 31.30
N ARG A 323 -9.99 45.50 30.70
CA ARG A 323 -8.84 44.69 31.14
C ARG A 323 -7.59 45.08 30.33
N PRO A 324 -6.39 45.11 30.95
CA PRO A 324 -5.13 45.35 30.24
C PRO A 324 -4.74 44.17 29.35
N PRO A 325 -3.86 44.40 28.35
CA PRO A 325 -3.45 43.37 27.40
C PRO A 325 -2.64 42.26 28.08
N SER A 326 -3.03 41.01 27.79
CA SER A 326 -2.36 39.79 28.22
C SER A 326 -1.04 39.58 27.48
N MET A 327 0.02 39.27 28.22
CA MET A 327 1.30 38.76 27.70
C MET A 327 1.11 37.47 26.89
N PRO A 328 2.00 37.16 25.94
CA PRO A 328 1.92 35.92 25.15
C PRO A 328 2.22 34.69 26.01
N PRO A 329 1.59 33.54 25.73
CA PRO A 329 1.82 32.32 26.48
C PRO A 329 3.20 31.73 26.16
N SER A 330 3.90 31.28 27.21
CA SER A 330 5.10 30.45 27.10
C SER A 330 4.76 29.14 26.37
N MET A 331 5.62 28.73 25.44
CA MET A 331 5.49 27.51 24.65
C MET A 331 5.14 26.31 25.53
N SER A 332 3.92 25.77 25.34
CA SER A 332 3.51 24.49 25.92
C SER A 332 4.16 23.36 25.13
N ARG A 333 4.79 22.41 25.83
CA ARG A 333 5.27 21.14 25.28
C ARG A 333 4.26 20.53 24.32
N SER A 334 4.76 20.09 23.17
CA SER A 334 3.99 19.51 22.08
C SER A 334 3.14 18.33 22.56
N SER A 335 1.95 18.20 21.99
CA SER A 335 1.03 17.07 22.17
C SER A 335 1.66 15.69 21.90
N PHE A 336 2.84 15.66 21.28
CA PHE A 336 3.61 14.46 20.97
C PHE A 336 4.21 13.83 22.24
N ASP A 337 4.81 14.64 23.13
CA ASP A 337 5.45 14.17 24.38
C ASP A 337 4.46 13.43 25.31
N LYS A 338 3.18 13.82 25.28
CA LYS A 338 2.16 13.17 26.12
C LYS A 338 1.84 11.75 25.72
N LYS A 339 1.95 11.41 24.43
CA LYS A 339 1.69 10.05 23.94
C LYS A 339 2.86 9.12 24.21
N ASP A 340 4.08 9.64 24.11
CA ASP A 340 5.29 8.88 24.40
C ASP A 340 5.40 8.53 25.90
N ASP A 341 4.96 9.45 26.78
CA ASP A 341 4.87 9.18 28.23
C ASP A 341 3.83 8.09 28.56
N GLU A 342 2.70 8.03 27.85
CA GLU A 342 1.67 7.00 28.05
C GLU A 342 2.12 5.63 27.53
N LEU A 343 2.82 5.58 26.39
CA LEU A 343 3.38 4.35 25.84
C LEU A 343 4.49 3.78 26.73
N ALA A 344 5.40 4.64 27.22
CA ALA A 344 6.47 4.22 28.13
C ALA A 344 5.91 3.65 29.46
N LYS A 345 4.82 4.24 29.96
CA LYS A 345 4.15 3.74 31.18
C LYS A 345 3.51 2.36 30.96
N SER A 346 2.89 2.15 29.80
CA SER A 346 2.24 0.89 29.44
C SER A 346 3.28 -0.25 29.27
N LEU A 347 4.41 0.04 28.63
CA LEU A 347 5.52 -0.91 28.47
C LEU A 347 6.19 -1.26 29.80
N ALA A 348 6.31 -0.32 30.73
CA ALA A 348 6.86 -0.57 32.06
C ALA A 348 5.94 -1.49 32.90
N GLU A 349 4.62 -1.34 32.76
CA GLU A 349 3.64 -2.18 33.45
C GLU A 349 3.61 -3.60 32.87
N ALA A 350 3.66 -3.74 31.55
CA ALA A 350 3.77 -5.05 30.87
C ALA A 350 5.05 -5.81 31.27
N ARG A 351 6.21 -5.12 31.31
CA ARG A 351 7.48 -5.72 31.78
C ARG A 351 7.44 -6.18 33.23
N LYS A 352 6.59 -5.57 34.06
CA LYS A 352 6.43 -5.96 35.47
C LYS A 352 5.57 -7.23 35.60
N LEU A 353 4.64 -7.45 34.68
CA LEU A 353 3.79 -8.65 34.65
C LEU A 353 4.55 -9.88 34.12
N LEU A 354 5.48 -9.69 33.18
CA LEU A 354 6.27 -10.77 32.58
C LEU A 354 7.46 -11.25 33.43
N LYS A 355 7.78 -10.58 34.56
CA LYS A 355 8.86 -10.97 35.48
C LYS A 355 8.37 -11.72 36.74
N LYS A 356 7.17 -12.29 36.68
CA LYS A 356 6.59 -13.19 37.69
C LYS A 356 6.18 -14.47 37.01
#